data_AF-A0A9E7HTN8-F1
#
_entry.id   AF-A0A9E7HTN8-F1
#
_cell.length_a   1.000
_cell.length_b   1.000
_cell.length_c   1.000
_cell.angle_alpha   90.00
_cell.angle_beta   90.00
_cell.angle_gamma   90.00
#
_symmetry.space_group_name_H-M   'P 1'
#
loop_
_entity.id
_entity.type
_entity.pdbx_description
1 polymer ?
#
loop_
_entity_poly.entity_id
_entity_poly.type
_entity_poly.pdbx_seq_one_letter_code
_entity_poly.pdbx_strand_id
1 'polypeptide(L)'
;MRLEGELGDKFFGGDAFGFVDIALVPFLSWFYTHETCTGFSIEEVAPKLVAWGKRCMERGGQGSVRPPQGQRVRGRPQQEIWSRAAVLLDFWVSPFGQRCRIALAEKGVEYEYREENVVGHKSPLLLESNPVYKKVPVFIHDGKPLCESLIIVQYIDEVWPHRAPLLPADPYARAQARFWADFIDKKLKGEGHAAAKEEFIGILKLLEGELGDKKYFAGDAFGFVDIALVPFVSWFYTYETCAGFSVEEVAPKLVAWGKRCMERESVAKTLSDPHKVYEFVGALKKIYGVE
;
A
#
# COMPACT_ATOMS: atom_id res chain seq x y z
N MET A 1 -6.32 5.33 19.65
CA MET A 1 -5.54 4.22 19.06
C MET A 1 -6.49 3.05 18.82
N ARG A 2 -6.86 2.77 17.56
CA ARG A 2 -7.98 1.85 17.21
C ARG A 2 -7.57 0.36 17.17
N LEU A 3 -6.30 0.07 17.45
CA LEU A 3 -5.72 -1.29 17.54
C LEU A 3 -6.48 -2.18 18.55
N GLU A 4 -7.09 -1.60 19.58
CA GLU A 4 -7.95 -2.34 20.52
C GLU A 4 -9.20 -2.98 19.89
N GLY A 5 -9.70 -2.42 18.79
CA GLY A 5 -10.83 -2.96 18.06
C GLY A 5 -10.48 -4.19 17.22
N GLU A 6 -9.20 -4.35 16.89
CA GLU A 6 -8.66 -5.47 16.10
C GLU A 6 -8.06 -6.58 16.97
N LEU A 7 -7.92 -6.33 18.28
CA LEU A 7 -7.41 -7.32 19.22
C LEU A 7 -8.46 -8.42 19.44
N GLY A 8 -8.14 -9.65 19.05
CA GLY A 8 -8.93 -10.83 19.41
C GLY A 8 -8.86 -11.13 20.91
N ASP A 9 -9.55 -12.19 21.35
CA ASP A 9 -9.72 -12.49 22.80
C ASP A 9 -8.38 -12.69 23.53
N LYS A 10 -7.33 -13.19 22.85
CA LYS A 10 -5.97 -13.37 23.41
C LYS A 10 -4.86 -12.66 22.63
N PHE A 11 -4.85 -12.79 21.32
CA PHE A 11 -3.85 -12.25 20.39
C PHE A 11 -4.54 -11.55 19.23
N PHE A 12 -3.81 -10.80 18.40
CA PHE A 12 -4.39 -10.14 17.23
C PHE A 12 -5.01 -11.16 16.24
N GLY A 13 -4.50 -12.38 16.19
CA GLY A 13 -5.07 -13.50 15.43
C GLY A 13 -6.19 -14.28 16.14
N GLY A 14 -6.75 -13.78 17.25
CA GLY A 14 -7.69 -14.52 18.09
C GLY A 14 -6.96 -15.34 19.16
N ASP A 15 -7.13 -16.67 19.15
CA ASP A 15 -6.44 -17.56 20.11
C ASP A 15 -5.00 -17.89 19.69
N ALA A 16 -4.64 -17.66 18.42
CA ALA A 16 -3.32 -17.97 17.88
C ALA A 16 -2.43 -16.72 17.86
N PHE A 17 -1.22 -16.87 18.39
CA PHE A 17 -0.17 -15.87 18.22
C PHE A 17 0.31 -15.86 16.77
N GLY A 18 0.22 -14.70 16.13
CA GLY A 18 0.45 -14.55 14.69
C GLY A 18 1.41 -13.43 14.33
N PHE A 19 1.39 -13.06 13.05
CA PHE A 19 2.33 -12.10 12.46
C PHE A 19 2.28 -10.72 13.13
N VAL A 20 1.07 -10.21 13.41
CA VAL A 20 0.90 -8.90 14.07
C VAL A 20 1.49 -8.92 15.48
N ASP A 21 1.31 -10.02 16.21
CA ASP A 21 1.90 -10.17 17.53
C ASP A 21 3.45 -10.18 17.45
N ILE A 22 4.02 -10.95 16.52
CA ILE A 22 5.47 -10.99 16.25
C ILE A 22 6.02 -9.59 15.92
N ALA A 23 5.33 -8.85 15.06
CA ALA A 23 5.76 -7.54 14.63
C ALA A 23 5.71 -6.51 15.77
N LEU A 24 4.78 -6.66 16.71
CA LEU A 24 4.55 -5.67 17.77
C LEU A 24 5.30 -5.97 19.08
N VAL A 25 5.61 -7.24 19.39
CA VAL A 25 6.33 -7.61 20.63
C VAL A 25 7.64 -6.82 20.85
N PRO A 26 8.50 -6.59 19.83
CA PRO A 26 9.72 -5.80 20.02
C PRO A 26 9.48 -4.36 20.50
N PHE A 27 8.27 -3.83 20.34
CA PHE A 27 7.89 -2.49 20.78
C PHE A 27 7.39 -2.44 22.23
N LEU A 28 7.15 -3.58 22.90
CA LEU A 28 6.70 -3.60 24.29
C LEU A 28 7.71 -2.90 25.22
N SER A 29 9.00 -3.10 25.03
CA SER A 29 10.05 -2.41 25.82
C SER A 29 10.04 -0.89 25.59
N TRP A 30 9.69 -0.44 24.39
CA TRP A 30 9.55 0.96 24.06
C TRP A 30 8.31 1.59 24.71
N PHE A 31 7.22 0.84 24.85
CA PHE A 31 6.04 1.29 25.59
C PHE A 31 6.38 1.58 27.06
N TYR A 32 7.00 0.64 27.77
CA TYR A 32 7.40 0.85 29.18
C TYR A 32 8.39 2.01 29.35
N THR A 33 9.35 2.12 28.44
CA THR A 33 10.30 3.24 28.42
C THR A 33 9.57 4.56 28.23
N HIS A 34 8.62 4.64 27.29
CA HIS A 34 7.85 5.85 27.02
C HIS A 34 6.97 6.24 28.21
N GLU A 35 6.27 5.30 28.85
CA GLU A 35 5.48 5.57 30.07
C GLU A 35 6.36 6.15 31.18
N THR A 36 7.56 5.58 31.38
CA THR A 36 8.51 6.03 32.40
C THR A 36 9.07 7.42 32.11
N CYS A 37 9.39 7.71 30.85
CA CYS A 37 9.98 8.99 30.45
C CYS A 37 8.97 10.14 30.36
N THR A 38 7.70 9.84 30.07
CA THR A 38 6.68 10.88 29.80
C THR A 38 5.61 10.99 30.87
N GLY A 39 5.53 10.01 31.78
CA GLY A 39 4.44 9.90 32.76
C GLY A 39 3.09 9.54 32.13
N PHE A 40 3.05 9.27 30.83
CA PHE A 40 1.85 8.83 30.12
C PHE A 40 1.50 7.39 30.46
N SER A 41 0.23 7.09 30.75
CA SER A 41 -0.25 5.72 30.98
C SER A 41 -0.89 5.15 29.72
N ILE A 42 -0.26 4.12 29.14
CA ILE A 42 -0.81 3.36 28.02
C ILE A 42 -2.00 2.52 28.49
N GLU A 43 -2.01 2.07 29.75
CA GLU A 43 -3.13 1.29 30.31
C GLU A 43 -4.43 2.10 30.37
N GLU A 44 -4.35 3.42 30.56
CA GLU A 44 -5.54 4.30 30.56
C GLU A 44 -6.14 4.48 29.16
N VAL A 45 -5.30 4.47 28.12
CA VAL A 45 -5.75 4.72 26.73
C VAL A 45 -5.95 3.45 25.91
N ALA A 46 -5.33 2.34 26.32
CA ALA A 46 -5.31 1.08 25.59
C ALA A 46 -5.13 -0.15 26.51
N PRO A 47 -6.04 -0.37 27.48
CA PRO A 47 -5.94 -1.46 28.46
C PRO A 47 -5.83 -2.86 27.81
N LYS A 48 -6.48 -3.08 26.66
CA LYS A 48 -6.39 -4.36 25.94
C LYS A 48 -4.99 -4.61 25.37
N LEU A 49 -4.31 -3.55 24.93
CA LEU A 49 -2.94 -3.65 24.43
C LEU A 49 -1.97 -3.99 25.57
N VAL A 50 -2.15 -3.39 26.75
CA VAL A 50 -1.37 -3.74 27.95
C VAL A 50 -1.62 -5.18 28.37
N ALA A 51 -2.88 -5.63 28.39
CA ALA A 51 -3.22 -7.01 28.70
C ALA A 51 -2.62 -8.00 27.67
N TRP A 52 -2.60 -7.63 26.39
CA TRP A 52 -1.92 -8.38 25.35
C TRP A 52 -0.40 -8.47 25.57
N GLY A 53 0.25 -7.36 25.93
CA GLY A 53 1.68 -7.32 26.23
C GLY A 53 2.06 -8.25 27.39
N LYS A 54 1.27 -8.23 28.47
CA LYS A 54 1.42 -9.13 29.62
C LYS A 54 1.38 -10.61 29.17
N ARG A 55 0.39 -10.99 28.35
CA ARG A 55 0.28 -12.36 27.78
C ARG A 55 1.46 -12.75 26.88
N CYS A 56 2.01 -11.81 26.10
CA CYS A 56 3.18 -12.08 25.26
C CYS A 56 4.43 -12.34 26.09
N MET A 57 4.63 -11.59 27.17
CA MET A 57 5.77 -11.75 28.08
C MET A 57 5.71 -13.08 28.84
N GLU A 58 4.52 -13.52 29.25
CA GLU A 58 4.30 -14.83 29.89
C GLU A 58 4.67 -16.00 28.96
N ARG A 59 4.44 -15.86 27.66
CA ARG A 59 4.83 -16.87 26.65
C ARG A 59 6.35 -16.95 26.44
N GLY A 60 7.10 -15.88 26.71
CA GLY A 60 8.56 -15.88 26.67
C GLY A 60 9.23 -16.87 27.64
N GLY A 61 8.46 -17.46 28.57
CA GLY A 61 8.91 -18.47 29.53
C GLY A 61 8.61 -19.93 29.17
N GLN A 62 7.84 -20.23 28.12
CA GLN A 62 7.51 -21.63 27.75
C GLN A 62 7.51 -21.85 26.24
N GLY A 63 8.40 -22.73 25.79
CA GLY A 63 8.57 -23.12 24.40
C GLY A 63 7.54 -24.13 23.87
N SER A 64 7.51 -24.19 22.54
CA SER A 64 6.73 -25.04 21.63
C SER A 64 5.34 -24.51 21.23
N VAL A 65 5.18 -24.32 19.92
CA VAL A 65 3.91 -23.96 19.27
C VAL A 65 3.59 -25.07 18.28
N ARG A 66 2.48 -25.80 18.52
CA ARG A 66 1.82 -26.60 17.50
C ARG A 66 0.74 -25.74 16.81
N PRO A 67 0.55 -25.83 15.50
CA PRO A 67 -0.55 -25.12 14.83
C PRO A 67 -1.88 -25.85 15.06
N PRO A 68 -2.98 -25.16 15.41
CA PRO A 68 -4.32 -25.71 15.28
C PRO A 68 -4.83 -25.54 13.84
N GLN A 69 -5.44 -26.60 13.31
CA GLN A 69 -6.19 -26.58 12.07
C GLN A 69 -7.52 -25.81 12.26
N GLY A 70 -7.78 -24.91 11.29
CA GLY A 70 -9.08 -24.38 10.90
C GLY A 70 -10.14 -24.18 11.99
N GLN A 71 -10.28 -22.94 12.47
CA GLN A 71 -11.56 -22.46 13.00
C GLN A 71 -11.96 -21.15 12.35
N ARG A 72 -13.19 -21.15 11.83
CA ARG A 72 -13.87 -19.97 11.27
C ARG A 72 -14.21 -19.01 12.40
N VAL A 73 -13.70 -17.78 12.31
CA VAL A 73 -14.16 -16.66 13.12
C VAL A 73 -15.63 -16.37 12.77
N ARG A 74 -16.54 -16.44 13.75
CA ARG A 74 -17.94 -16.06 13.59
C ARG A 74 -18.05 -14.55 13.44
N GLY A 75 -18.47 -14.09 12.27
CA GLY A 75 -18.84 -12.69 12.04
C GLY A 75 -20.13 -12.30 12.78
N ARG A 76 -20.21 -11.03 13.20
CA ARG A 76 -21.45 -10.38 13.68
C ARG A 76 -22.42 -10.16 12.50
N PRO A 77 -23.75 -10.07 12.73
CA PRO A 77 -24.71 -9.93 11.64
C PRO A 77 -24.79 -8.49 11.08
N GLN A 78 -25.07 -8.49 9.77
CA GLN A 78 -25.13 -7.44 8.76
C GLN A 78 -26.36 -6.51 8.85
N GLN A 79 -26.25 -5.28 8.35
CA GLN A 79 -27.27 -4.62 7.50
C GLN A 79 -26.53 -3.76 6.45
N GLU A 80 -26.35 -4.29 5.23
CA GLU A 80 -27.01 -3.83 3.98
C GLU A 80 -26.62 -2.38 3.64
N ILE A 81 -25.60 -2.11 2.81
CA ILE A 81 -25.68 -2.01 1.33
C ILE A 81 -24.31 -2.37 0.72
N TRP A 82 -24.02 -3.65 0.54
CA TRP A 82 -22.93 -4.07 -0.34
C TRP A 82 -23.47 -5.16 -1.24
N SER A 83 -23.71 -4.82 -2.50
CA SER A 83 -23.85 -5.84 -3.54
C SER A 83 -22.61 -6.75 -3.49
N ARG A 84 -22.73 -8.00 -3.96
CA ARG A 84 -21.59 -8.92 -4.13
C ARG A 84 -20.52 -8.42 -5.14
N ALA A 85 -20.56 -7.16 -5.53
CA ALA A 85 -19.68 -6.56 -6.49
C ALA A 85 -18.40 -6.07 -5.81
N ALA A 86 -17.27 -6.25 -6.49
CA ALA A 86 -16.03 -5.60 -6.12
C ALA A 86 -16.17 -4.09 -6.36
N VAL A 87 -15.79 -3.26 -5.38
CA VAL A 87 -15.82 -1.79 -5.47
C VAL A 87 -14.42 -1.25 -5.18
N LEU A 88 -13.96 -0.29 -5.97
CA LEU A 88 -12.72 0.44 -5.72
C LEU A 88 -13.03 1.91 -5.46
N LEU A 89 -12.83 2.34 -4.21
CA LEU A 89 -12.84 3.76 -3.85
C LEU A 89 -11.47 4.34 -4.19
N ASP A 90 -11.42 5.29 -5.11
CA ASP A 90 -10.17 5.84 -5.62
C ASP A 90 -10.32 7.30 -6.07
N PHE A 91 -9.19 7.93 -6.38
CA PHE A 91 -9.12 9.26 -6.96
C PHE A 91 -8.33 9.20 -8.26
N TRP A 92 -8.85 9.80 -9.33
CA TRP A 92 -8.41 9.54 -10.70
C TRP A 92 -6.88 9.67 -10.92
N VAL A 93 -6.25 10.66 -10.26
CA VAL A 93 -4.81 10.97 -10.37
C VAL A 93 -3.93 10.24 -9.35
N SER A 94 -4.52 9.52 -8.41
CA SER A 94 -3.78 8.81 -7.34
C SER A 94 -2.91 7.70 -7.93
N PRO A 95 -1.56 7.78 -7.81
CA PRO A 95 -0.69 6.70 -8.29
C PRO A 95 -0.94 5.40 -7.50
N PHE A 96 -1.27 5.49 -6.21
CA PHE A 96 -1.61 4.34 -5.37
C PHE A 96 -2.89 3.64 -5.85
N GLY A 97 -3.86 4.43 -6.30
CA GLY A 97 -5.10 3.95 -6.91
C GLY A 97 -4.89 3.22 -8.23
N GLN A 98 -4.09 3.83 -9.10
CA GLN A 98 -3.71 3.26 -10.38
C GLN A 98 -3.04 1.88 -10.22
N ARG A 99 -2.26 1.63 -9.16
CA ARG A 99 -1.73 0.28 -8.85
C ARG A 99 -2.85 -0.78 -8.78
N CYS A 100 -3.93 -0.45 -8.06
CA CYS A 100 -5.07 -1.35 -7.87
C CYS A 100 -5.84 -1.55 -9.17
N ARG A 101 -6.09 -0.47 -9.92
CA ARG A 101 -6.75 -0.51 -11.24
C ARG A 101 -5.98 -1.37 -12.25
N ILE A 102 -4.65 -1.21 -12.32
CA ILE A 102 -3.78 -2.04 -13.17
C ILE A 102 -3.87 -3.51 -12.75
N ALA A 103 -3.77 -3.81 -11.44
CA ALA A 103 -3.85 -5.18 -10.95
C ALA A 103 -5.20 -5.85 -11.26
N LEU A 104 -6.32 -5.13 -11.08
CA LEU A 104 -7.65 -5.61 -11.43
C LEU A 104 -7.78 -5.85 -12.94
N ALA A 105 -7.25 -4.96 -13.77
CA ALA A 105 -7.24 -5.12 -15.22
C ALA A 105 -6.38 -6.30 -15.69
N GLU A 106 -5.17 -6.49 -15.14
CA GLU A 106 -4.30 -7.65 -15.42
C GLU A 106 -4.95 -8.98 -15.02
N LYS A 107 -5.79 -8.97 -13.98
CA LYS A 107 -6.56 -10.14 -13.55
C LYS A 107 -7.91 -10.29 -14.27
N GLY A 108 -8.34 -9.30 -15.06
CA GLY A 108 -9.66 -9.29 -15.70
C GLY A 108 -10.80 -9.33 -14.68
N VAL A 109 -10.64 -8.63 -13.56
CA VAL A 109 -11.65 -8.53 -12.51
C VAL A 109 -12.54 -7.32 -12.77
N GLU A 110 -13.83 -7.56 -12.97
CA GLU A 110 -14.83 -6.51 -13.06
C GLU A 110 -15.07 -5.88 -11.68
N TYR A 111 -15.12 -4.55 -11.63
CA TYR A 111 -15.35 -3.81 -10.40
C TYR A 111 -16.06 -2.48 -10.66
N GLU A 112 -16.79 -1.98 -9.67
CA GLU A 112 -17.34 -0.64 -9.66
C GLU A 112 -16.27 0.36 -9.22
N TYR A 113 -15.88 1.28 -10.08
CA TYR A 113 -15.02 2.40 -9.72
C TYR A 113 -15.86 3.53 -9.10
N ARG A 114 -15.50 3.98 -7.89
CA ARG A 114 -16.11 5.13 -7.23
C ARG A 114 -15.08 6.21 -6.97
N GLU A 115 -15.27 7.34 -7.66
CA GLU A 115 -14.45 8.53 -7.49
C GLU A 115 -14.69 9.15 -6.10
N GLU A 116 -13.61 9.37 -5.36
CA GLU A 116 -13.59 10.02 -4.05
C GLU A 116 -13.01 11.42 -4.14
N ASN A 117 -13.60 12.36 -3.40
CA ASN A 117 -12.97 13.65 -3.19
C ASN A 117 -11.91 13.56 -2.09
N VAL A 118 -10.64 13.63 -2.47
CA VAL A 118 -9.51 13.60 -1.52
C VAL A 118 -9.08 14.99 -1.04
N VAL A 119 -9.56 16.06 -1.69
CA VAL A 119 -9.26 17.46 -1.36
C VAL A 119 -10.51 18.10 -0.75
N GLY A 120 -10.59 18.06 0.59
CA GLY A 120 -11.72 18.58 1.34
C GLY A 120 -12.59 17.48 1.93
N HIS A 121 -13.83 17.34 1.43
CA HIS A 121 -14.86 16.49 2.03
C HIS A 121 -14.81 15.05 1.53
N LYS A 122 -14.17 14.18 2.32
CA LYS A 122 -14.15 12.72 2.12
C LYS A 122 -15.53 12.11 2.38
N SER A 123 -15.92 11.10 1.60
CA SER A 123 -17.22 10.45 1.78
C SER A 123 -17.30 9.70 3.12
N PRO A 124 -18.51 9.55 3.71
CA PRO A 124 -18.72 8.67 4.85
C PRO A 124 -18.24 7.24 4.58
N LEU A 125 -18.43 6.76 3.34
CA LEU A 125 -18.02 5.44 2.90
C LEU A 125 -16.51 5.22 3.04
N LEU A 126 -15.71 6.19 2.61
CA LEU A 126 -14.26 6.16 2.73
C LEU A 126 -13.82 6.19 4.20
N LEU A 127 -14.47 7.04 5.02
CA LEU A 127 -14.13 7.18 6.44
C LEU A 127 -14.48 5.93 7.26
N GLU A 128 -15.56 5.24 6.89
CA GLU A 128 -15.98 3.97 7.49
C GLU A 128 -15.12 2.80 7.02
N SER A 129 -14.75 2.78 5.73
CA SER A 129 -13.99 1.68 5.13
C SER A 129 -12.49 1.75 5.40
N ASN A 130 -11.92 2.95 5.52
CA ASN A 130 -10.54 3.18 5.96
C ASN A 130 -10.50 4.12 7.19
N PRO A 131 -10.93 3.63 8.36
CA PRO A 131 -11.00 4.44 9.56
C PRO A 131 -9.64 4.90 10.10
N VAL A 132 -8.57 4.17 9.78
CA VAL A 132 -7.22 4.40 10.28
C VAL A 132 -6.56 5.54 9.54
N TYR A 133 -6.44 5.40 8.22
CA TYR A 133 -5.71 6.38 7.39
C TYR A 133 -6.63 7.36 6.70
N LYS A 134 -7.91 7.00 6.49
CA LYS A 134 -8.89 7.82 5.76
C LYS A 134 -8.37 8.21 4.37
N LYS A 135 -7.65 7.29 3.72
CA LYS A 135 -6.97 7.49 2.42
C LYS A 135 -7.52 6.51 1.39
N VAL A 136 -7.48 6.92 0.13
CA VAL A 136 -7.64 6.03 -1.02
C VAL A 136 -6.29 5.42 -1.42
N PRO A 137 -6.25 4.26 -2.10
CA PRO A 137 -7.39 3.42 -2.48
C PRO A 137 -7.96 2.60 -1.32
N VAL A 138 -9.24 2.26 -1.42
CA VAL A 138 -9.88 1.21 -0.63
C VAL A 138 -10.59 0.25 -1.57
N PHE A 139 -10.22 -1.02 -1.50
CA PHE A 139 -10.86 -2.08 -2.27
C PHE A 139 -11.85 -2.84 -1.39
N ILE A 140 -13.12 -2.86 -1.78
CA ILE A 140 -14.19 -3.51 -1.03
C ILE A 140 -14.62 -4.72 -1.83
N HIS A 141 -14.33 -5.91 -1.29
CA HIS A 141 -14.65 -7.18 -1.92
C HIS A 141 -15.52 -8.01 -0.97
N ASP A 142 -16.70 -8.43 -1.44
CA ASP A 142 -17.72 -9.09 -0.60
C ASP A 142 -18.05 -8.32 0.69
N GLY A 143 -18.15 -6.99 0.58
CA GLY A 143 -18.43 -6.10 1.71
C GLY A 143 -17.29 -5.95 2.73
N LYS A 144 -16.08 -6.44 2.41
CA LYS A 144 -14.90 -6.34 3.27
C LYS A 144 -13.91 -5.32 2.70
N PRO A 145 -13.64 -4.21 3.41
CA PRO A 145 -12.68 -3.22 2.94
C PRO A 145 -11.24 -3.70 3.17
N LEU A 146 -10.39 -3.44 2.19
CA LEU A 146 -8.95 -3.61 2.20
C LEU A 146 -8.29 -2.28 1.86
N CYS A 147 -7.31 -1.90 2.67
CA CYS A 147 -6.58 -0.64 2.57
C CYS A 147 -5.12 -0.90 2.15
N GLU A 148 -4.41 0.18 1.80
CA GLU A 148 -3.03 0.19 1.30
C GLU A 148 -2.85 -0.51 -0.05
N SER A 149 -2.48 0.26 -1.07
CA SER A 149 -2.41 -0.19 -2.47
C SER A 149 -1.60 -1.49 -2.69
N LEU A 150 -0.42 -1.64 -2.08
CA LEU A 150 0.40 -2.84 -2.25
C LEU A 150 -0.16 -4.07 -1.53
N ILE A 151 -0.94 -3.88 -0.46
CA ILE A 151 -1.66 -4.97 0.19
C ILE A 151 -2.84 -5.40 -0.69
N ILE A 152 -3.59 -4.43 -1.23
CA ILE A 152 -4.69 -4.68 -2.17
C ILE A 152 -4.20 -5.45 -3.40
N VAL A 153 -3.07 -5.05 -4.01
CA VAL A 153 -2.50 -5.75 -5.18
C VAL A 153 -2.10 -7.19 -4.85
N GLN A 154 -1.51 -7.45 -3.67
CA GLN A 154 -1.20 -8.82 -3.24
C GLN A 154 -2.47 -9.65 -3.03
N TYR A 155 -3.50 -9.08 -2.38
CA TYR A 155 -4.79 -9.74 -2.22
C TYR A 155 -5.42 -10.11 -3.56
N ILE A 156 -5.37 -9.20 -4.54
CA ILE A 156 -5.83 -9.46 -5.90
C ILE A 156 -5.04 -10.62 -6.54
N ASP A 157 -3.72 -10.66 -6.36
CA ASP A 157 -2.90 -11.76 -6.89
C ASP A 157 -3.26 -13.12 -6.28
N GLU A 158 -3.55 -13.15 -4.98
CA GLU A 158 -3.88 -14.35 -4.22
C GLU A 158 -5.31 -14.87 -4.46
N VAL A 159 -6.30 -13.97 -4.63
CA VAL A 159 -7.71 -14.35 -4.87
C VAL A 159 -7.95 -14.81 -6.30
N TRP A 160 -7.22 -14.25 -7.27
CA TRP A 160 -7.31 -14.63 -8.69
C TRP A 160 -6.01 -15.26 -9.21
N PRO A 161 -5.61 -16.45 -8.71
CA PRO A 161 -4.33 -17.08 -9.04
C PRO A 161 -4.31 -17.78 -10.41
N HIS A 162 -5.46 -17.92 -11.07
CA HIS A 162 -5.60 -18.58 -12.38
C HIS A 162 -5.19 -17.70 -13.57
N ARG A 163 -4.92 -16.41 -13.32
CA ARG A 163 -4.35 -15.46 -14.29
C ARG A 163 -2.85 -15.36 -14.10
N ALA A 164 -2.16 -14.67 -15.01
CA ALA A 164 -0.73 -14.43 -14.89
C ALA A 164 -0.37 -13.91 -13.48
N PRO A 165 0.60 -14.53 -12.78
CA PRO A 165 0.94 -14.13 -11.42
C PRO A 165 1.65 -12.78 -11.42
N LEU A 166 1.28 -11.92 -10.48
CA LEU A 166 1.93 -10.62 -10.29
C LEU A 166 3.18 -10.76 -9.41
N LEU A 167 3.17 -11.68 -8.45
CA LEU A 167 4.33 -12.02 -7.65
C LEU A 167 4.99 -13.34 -8.12
N PRO A 168 6.32 -13.45 -8.04
CA PRO A 168 7.02 -14.70 -8.30
C PRO A 168 6.59 -15.84 -7.36
N ALA A 169 6.58 -17.07 -7.88
CA ALA A 169 6.33 -18.28 -7.09
C ALA A 169 7.51 -18.64 -6.17
N ASP A 170 8.75 -18.36 -6.60
CA ASP A 170 9.94 -18.57 -5.77
C ASP A 170 9.91 -17.64 -4.54
N PRO A 171 10.11 -18.17 -3.31
CA PRO A 171 10.04 -17.36 -2.09
C PRO A 171 11.06 -16.22 -2.03
N TYR A 172 12.29 -16.43 -2.52
CA TYR A 172 13.32 -15.40 -2.48
C TYR A 172 13.01 -14.29 -3.48
N ALA A 173 12.68 -14.63 -4.72
CA ALA A 173 12.25 -13.67 -5.74
C ALA A 173 11.00 -12.88 -5.29
N ARG A 174 10.05 -13.54 -4.61
CA ARG A 174 8.88 -12.87 -4.03
C ARG A 174 9.26 -11.89 -2.92
N ALA A 175 10.22 -12.25 -2.07
CA ALA A 175 10.73 -11.34 -1.04
C ALA A 175 11.46 -10.13 -1.66
N GLN A 176 12.25 -10.34 -2.72
CA GLN A 176 12.89 -9.26 -3.47
C GLN A 176 11.87 -8.32 -4.12
N ALA A 177 10.82 -8.87 -4.74
CA ALA A 177 9.73 -8.06 -5.30
C ALA A 177 9.03 -7.21 -4.23
N ARG A 178 8.77 -7.78 -3.06
CA ARG A 178 8.19 -7.05 -1.92
C ARG A 178 9.11 -5.96 -1.40
N PHE A 179 10.42 -6.23 -1.30
CA PHE A 179 11.42 -5.24 -0.90
C PHE A 179 11.42 -4.04 -1.84
N TRP A 180 11.51 -4.25 -3.16
CA TRP A 180 11.54 -3.16 -4.13
C TRP A 180 10.23 -2.37 -4.16
N ALA A 181 9.08 -3.03 -4.06
CA ALA A 181 7.80 -2.35 -3.98
C ALA A 181 7.67 -1.50 -2.70
N ASP A 182 8.14 -1.99 -1.55
CA ASP A 182 8.20 -1.24 -0.28
C ASP A 182 9.18 -0.06 -0.37
N PHE A 183 10.34 -0.25 -1.01
CA PHE A 183 11.29 0.82 -1.29
C PHE A 183 10.64 1.93 -2.12
N ILE A 184 9.95 1.57 -3.21
CA ILE A 184 9.20 2.52 -4.05
C ILE A 184 8.13 3.24 -3.23
N ASP A 185 7.34 2.52 -2.43
CA ASP A 185 6.31 3.14 -1.58
C ASP A 185 6.95 4.15 -0.64
N LYS A 186 7.99 3.78 0.13
CA LYS A 186 8.62 4.67 1.10
C LYS A 186 9.32 5.87 0.46
N LYS A 187 9.99 5.67 -0.68
CA LYS A 187 10.80 6.71 -1.32
C LYS A 187 10.00 7.64 -2.23
N LEU A 188 8.92 7.16 -2.86
CA LEU A 188 8.08 7.99 -3.73
C LEU A 188 6.82 8.54 -3.05
N LYS A 189 6.37 7.96 -1.92
CA LYS A 189 5.31 8.51 -1.05
C LYS A 189 5.81 9.63 -0.14
N GLY A 190 7.14 9.82 -0.07
CA GLY A 190 7.87 10.70 0.84
C GLY A 190 7.09 11.96 1.23
N GLU A 191 6.66 11.94 2.49
CA GLU A 191 6.02 13.04 3.21
C GLU A 191 6.99 14.23 3.25
N GLY A 192 6.75 15.19 2.36
CA GLY A 192 7.58 16.37 2.18
C GLY A 192 7.89 16.57 0.71
N HIS A 193 7.35 17.63 0.13
CA HIS A 193 7.71 18.17 -1.19
C HIS A 193 9.18 18.66 -1.27
N ALA A 194 10.10 18.01 -0.55
CA ALA A 194 11.48 18.36 -0.36
C ALA A 194 12.38 17.10 -0.29
N ALA A 195 12.04 16.00 -0.97
CA ALA A 195 13.12 15.14 -1.45
C ALA A 195 13.97 16.04 -2.35
N ALA A 196 15.17 16.40 -1.89
CA ALA A 196 16.08 17.23 -2.68
C ALA A 196 16.24 16.56 -4.05
N LYS A 197 16.27 17.36 -5.12
CA LYS A 197 16.43 16.89 -6.51
C LYS A 197 17.43 15.72 -6.63
N GLU A 198 18.57 15.83 -5.94
CA GLU A 198 19.61 14.80 -5.90
C GLU A 198 19.18 13.47 -5.28
N GLU A 199 18.36 13.48 -4.21
CA GLU A 199 17.81 12.24 -3.64
C GLU A 199 16.86 11.57 -4.63
N PHE A 200 15.99 12.34 -5.29
CA PHE A 200 15.07 11.80 -6.28
C PHE A 200 15.81 11.20 -7.48
N ILE A 201 16.82 11.90 -8.00
CA ILE A 201 17.70 11.37 -9.05
C ILE A 201 18.41 10.09 -8.58
N GLY A 202 18.88 10.05 -7.32
CA GLY A 202 19.48 8.87 -6.72
C GLY A 202 18.52 7.67 -6.67
N ILE A 203 17.25 7.90 -6.32
CA ILE A 203 16.20 6.89 -6.31
C ILE A 203 15.96 6.34 -7.73
N LEU A 204 15.85 7.22 -8.72
CA LEU A 204 15.67 6.82 -10.12
C LEU A 204 16.85 5.98 -10.62
N LYS A 205 18.09 6.39 -10.33
CA LYS A 205 19.30 5.63 -10.70
C LYS A 205 19.35 4.26 -10.04
N LEU A 206 18.92 4.15 -8.78
CA LEU A 206 18.87 2.87 -8.08
C LEU A 206 17.84 1.93 -8.71
N LEU A 207 16.65 2.44 -9.02
CA LEU A 207 15.59 1.68 -9.71
C LEU A 207 16.02 1.26 -11.12
N GLU A 208 16.73 2.13 -11.85
CA GLU A 208 17.32 1.79 -13.15
C GLU A 208 18.38 0.69 -13.02
N GLY A 209 19.26 0.79 -12.02
CA GLY A 209 20.27 -0.22 -11.73
C GLY A 209 19.65 -1.58 -11.41
N GLU A 210 18.58 -1.59 -10.63
CA GLU A 210 17.81 -2.81 -10.38
C GLU A 210 17.17 -3.33 -11.67
N LEU A 211 16.49 -2.49 -12.46
CA LEU A 211 15.90 -2.92 -13.73
C LEU A 211 16.95 -3.57 -14.64
N GLY A 212 18.15 -2.99 -14.71
CA GLY A 212 19.27 -3.51 -15.50
C GLY A 212 18.91 -3.62 -16.98
N ASP A 213 19.06 -4.81 -17.56
CA ASP A 213 18.65 -5.11 -18.95
C ASP A 213 17.36 -5.93 -19.03
N LYS A 214 16.66 -6.10 -17.90
CA LYS A 214 15.41 -6.86 -17.84
C LYS A 214 14.31 -6.11 -18.58
N LYS A 215 13.39 -6.84 -19.21
CA LYS A 215 12.22 -6.26 -19.87
C LYS A 215 11.31 -5.54 -18.86
N TYR A 216 11.10 -6.20 -17.72
CA TYR A 216 10.34 -5.77 -16.55
C TYR A 216 11.11 -6.14 -15.27
N PHE A 217 10.69 -5.65 -14.11
CA PHE A 217 11.43 -5.90 -12.86
C PHE A 217 11.47 -7.39 -12.47
N ALA A 218 10.50 -8.19 -12.90
CA ALA A 218 10.49 -9.65 -12.73
C ALA A 218 11.14 -10.42 -13.90
N GLY A 219 11.97 -9.79 -14.73
CA GLY A 219 12.58 -10.40 -15.90
C GLY A 219 11.74 -10.12 -17.16
N ASP A 220 11.11 -11.16 -17.71
CA ASP A 220 10.28 -11.04 -18.93
C ASP A 220 8.80 -10.80 -18.65
N ALA A 221 8.35 -11.04 -17.42
CA ALA A 221 6.97 -10.89 -17.00
C ALA A 221 6.73 -9.53 -16.31
N PHE A 222 5.64 -8.86 -16.69
CA PHE A 222 5.15 -7.68 -15.98
C PHE A 222 4.63 -8.12 -14.61
N GLY A 223 5.12 -7.52 -13.52
CA GLY A 223 4.84 -8.00 -12.18
C GLY A 223 4.65 -6.91 -11.13
N PHE A 224 4.75 -7.33 -9.86
CA PHE A 224 4.39 -6.54 -8.69
C PHE A 224 5.19 -5.24 -8.56
N VAL A 225 6.49 -5.26 -8.84
CA VAL A 225 7.34 -4.07 -8.80
C VAL A 225 7.00 -3.12 -9.94
N ASP A 226 6.69 -3.65 -11.13
CA ASP A 226 6.27 -2.82 -12.26
C ASP A 226 4.95 -2.11 -11.94
N ILE A 227 3.97 -2.83 -11.38
CA ILE A 227 2.70 -2.26 -10.90
C ILE A 227 2.96 -1.20 -9.82
N ALA A 228 3.91 -1.43 -8.91
CA ALA A 228 4.23 -0.48 -7.85
C ALA A 228 4.81 0.84 -8.39
N LEU A 229 5.59 0.80 -9.47
CA LEU A 229 6.32 1.95 -10.01
C LEU A 229 5.61 2.66 -11.16
N VAL A 230 4.96 1.92 -12.08
CA VAL A 230 4.48 2.49 -13.35
C VAL A 230 3.49 3.66 -13.18
N PRO A 231 2.64 3.71 -12.15
CA PRO A 231 1.81 4.88 -11.87
C PRO A 231 2.58 6.20 -11.72
N PHE A 232 3.84 6.15 -11.26
CA PHE A 232 4.66 7.34 -11.08
C PHE A 232 5.22 7.88 -12.40
N VAL A 233 5.17 7.12 -13.50
CA VAL A 233 5.60 7.59 -14.83
C VAL A 233 4.75 8.79 -15.28
N SER A 234 3.45 8.81 -14.98
CA SER A 234 2.60 9.98 -15.30
C SER A 234 2.97 11.23 -14.49
N TRP A 235 3.75 11.09 -13.43
CA TRP A 235 4.21 12.20 -12.58
C TRP A 235 5.59 12.73 -12.98
N PHE A 236 6.32 12.04 -13.87
CA PHE A 236 7.66 12.47 -14.30
C PHE A 236 7.67 13.88 -14.87
N TYR A 237 6.72 14.20 -15.77
CA TYR A 237 6.61 15.55 -16.33
C TYR A 237 6.48 16.64 -15.25
N THR A 238 5.70 16.37 -14.21
CA THR A 238 5.54 17.27 -13.06
C THR A 238 6.85 17.43 -12.30
N TYR A 239 7.57 16.34 -12.04
CA TYR A 239 8.86 16.39 -11.34
C TYR A 239 9.93 17.12 -12.15
N GLU A 240 10.04 16.83 -13.45
CA GLU A 240 10.97 17.48 -14.37
C GLU A 240 10.73 18.99 -14.42
N THR A 241 9.46 19.40 -14.55
CA THR A 241 9.06 20.80 -14.62
C THR A 241 9.28 21.53 -13.29
N CYS A 242 8.93 20.91 -12.17
CA CYS A 242 9.05 21.55 -10.85
C CYS A 242 10.50 21.61 -10.33
N ALA A 243 11.34 20.62 -10.65
CA ALA A 243 12.70 20.51 -10.12
C ALA A 243 13.80 20.81 -11.15
N GLY A 244 13.45 21.08 -12.42
CA GLY A 244 14.39 21.49 -13.46
C GLY A 244 15.44 20.43 -13.77
N PHE A 245 15.01 19.22 -14.12
CA PHE A 245 15.88 18.13 -14.57
C PHE A 245 15.14 17.24 -15.57
N SER A 246 15.85 16.36 -16.27
CA SER A 246 15.25 15.35 -17.16
C SER A 246 15.43 13.96 -16.55
N VAL A 247 14.32 13.21 -16.46
CA VAL A 247 14.34 11.80 -16.07
C VAL A 247 15.01 10.96 -17.16
N GLU A 248 14.82 11.29 -18.44
CA GLU A 248 15.44 10.58 -19.56
C GLU A 248 16.97 10.71 -19.57
N GLU A 249 17.51 11.86 -19.17
CA GLU A 249 18.96 12.05 -19.05
C GLU A 249 19.58 11.25 -17.89
N VAL A 250 18.86 11.14 -16.75
CA VAL A 250 19.41 10.49 -15.55
C VAL A 250 19.09 9.01 -15.44
N ALA A 251 18.01 8.57 -16.07
CA ALA A 251 17.47 7.22 -16.03
C ALA A 251 16.77 6.84 -17.36
N PRO A 252 17.54 6.75 -18.47
CA PRO A 252 17.00 6.45 -19.79
C PRO A 252 16.34 5.07 -19.91
N LYS A 253 16.86 4.04 -19.21
CA LYS A 253 16.28 2.70 -19.26
C LYS A 253 14.94 2.65 -18.54
N LEU A 254 14.77 3.42 -17.46
CA LEU A 254 13.47 3.58 -16.81
C LEU A 254 12.46 4.28 -17.72
N VAL A 255 12.85 5.33 -18.44
CA VAL A 255 11.95 5.98 -19.41
C VAL A 255 11.55 5.00 -20.52
N ALA A 256 12.50 4.23 -21.05
CA ALA A 256 12.22 3.18 -22.03
C ALA A 256 11.30 2.09 -21.46
N TRP A 257 11.50 1.68 -20.21
CA TRP A 257 10.62 0.75 -19.51
C TRP A 257 9.21 1.31 -19.32
N GLY A 258 9.08 2.58 -18.95
CA GLY A 258 7.77 3.26 -18.84
C GLY A 258 7.02 3.25 -20.17
N LYS A 259 7.71 3.57 -21.28
CA LYS A 259 7.17 3.48 -22.65
C LYS A 259 6.70 2.05 -22.98
N ARG A 260 7.49 1.02 -22.65
CA ARG A 260 7.10 -0.39 -22.83
C ARG A 260 5.90 -0.79 -21.97
N CYS A 261 5.80 -0.31 -20.74
CA CYS A 261 4.64 -0.58 -19.89
C CYS A 261 3.36 0.02 -20.47
N MET A 262 3.44 1.20 -21.11
CA MET A 262 2.31 1.84 -21.79
C MET A 262 1.81 1.09 -23.02
N GLU A 263 2.55 0.13 -23.56
CA GLU A 263 2.05 -0.77 -24.62
C GLU A 263 1.00 -1.76 -24.09
N ARG A 264 0.92 -1.95 -22.76
CA ARG A 264 -0.08 -2.82 -22.13
C ARG A 264 -1.40 -2.07 -21.97
N GLU A 265 -2.49 -2.70 -22.39
CA GLU A 265 -3.84 -2.13 -22.30
C GLU A 265 -4.24 -1.78 -20.85
N SER A 266 -3.87 -2.63 -19.88
CA SER A 266 -4.10 -2.42 -18.44
C SER A 266 -3.47 -1.14 -17.91
N VAL A 267 -2.29 -0.77 -18.43
CA VAL A 267 -1.54 0.42 -18.04
C VAL A 267 -2.03 1.63 -18.83
N ALA A 268 -2.14 1.50 -20.16
CA ALA A 268 -2.53 2.58 -21.07
C ALA A 268 -3.90 3.19 -20.73
N LYS A 269 -4.87 2.35 -20.34
CA LYS A 269 -6.21 2.80 -19.95
C LYS A 269 -6.27 3.41 -18.54
N THR A 270 -5.26 3.13 -17.70
CA THR A 270 -5.29 3.48 -16.27
C THR A 270 -4.49 4.74 -15.96
N LEU A 271 -3.33 4.92 -16.60
CA LEU A 271 -2.46 6.05 -16.28
C LEU A 271 -3.13 7.38 -16.65
N SER A 272 -2.98 8.34 -15.74
CA SER A 272 -3.41 9.70 -15.97
C SER A 272 -2.53 10.40 -17.00
N ASP A 273 -3.14 11.32 -17.75
CA ASP A 273 -2.41 12.22 -18.62
C ASP A 273 -1.40 13.07 -17.82
N PRO A 274 -0.10 13.09 -18.17
CA PRO A 274 0.92 13.82 -17.41
C PRO A 274 0.68 15.32 -17.29
N HIS A 275 0.08 15.96 -18.30
CA HIS A 275 -0.24 17.38 -18.24
C HIS A 275 -1.39 17.65 -17.26
N LYS A 276 -2.41 16.78 -17.24
CA LYS A 276 -3.48 16.87 -16.22
C LYS A 276 -2.96 16.64 -14.80
N VAL A 277 -1.97 15.77 -14.62
CA VAL A 277 -1.30 15.59 -13.32
C VAL A 277 -0.59 16.88 -12.91
N TYR A 278 0.14 17.52 -13.82
CA TYR A 278 0.82 18.80 -13.56
C TYR A 278 -0.17 19.92 -13.22
N GLU A 279 -1.25 20.06 -13.98
CA GLU A 279 -2.34 21.01 -13.70
C GLU A 279 -2.94 20.80 -12.32
N PHE A 280 -3.19 19.54 -11.94
CA PHE A 280 -3.68 19.18 -10.62
C PHE A 280 -2.71 19.59 -9.51
N VAL A 281 -1.40 19.34 -9.67
CA VAL A 281 -0.39 19.80 -8.71
C VAL A 281 -0.34 21.33 -8.62
N GLY A 282 -0.48 22.03 -9.75
CA GLY A 282 -0.61 23.49 -9.77
C GLY A 282 -1.84 23.99 -9.00
N ALA A 283 -2.97 23.30 -9.11
CA ALA A 283 -4.17 23.61 -8.32
C ALA A 283 -3.96 23.35 -6.83
N LEU A 284 -3.31 22.24 -6.45
CA LEU A 284 -2.98 21.96 -5.05
C LEU A 284 -2.06 23.01 -4.45
N LYS A 285 -1.01 23.45 -5.17
CA LYS A 285 -0.11 24.52 -4.74
C LYS A 285 -0.88 25.80 -4.40
N LYS A 286 -1.85 26.19 -5.23
CA LYS A 286 -2.72 27.35 -4.98
C LYS A 286 -3.60 27.16 -3.75
N ILE A 287 -4.18 25.98 -3.56
CA ILE A 287 -5.03 25.66 -2.40
C ILE A 287 -4.22 25.72 -1.10
N TYR A 288 -2.96 25.25 -1.12
CA TYR A 288 -2.09 25.20 0.06
C TYR A 288 -1.16 26.41 0.23
N GLY A 289 -1.21 27.39 -0.68
CA GLY A 289 -0.39 28.61 -0.60
C GLY A 289 1.11 28.37 -0.76
N VAL A 290 1.51 27.37 -1.53
CA VAL A 290 2.92 27.04 -1.81
C VAL A 290 3.20 27.43 -3.26
N GLU A 291 3.49 28.71 -3.51
CA GLU A 291 3.97 29.19 -4.82
C GLU A 291 5.44 28.82 -5.04
#